data_AF-A0A8B6F937-F1
#
_entry.id   AF-A0A8B6F937-F1
#
_cell.length_a   1.000
_cell.length_b   1.000
_cell.length_c   1.000
_cell.angle_alpha   90.00
_cell.angle_beta   90.00
_cell.angle_gamma   90.00
#
_symmetry.space_group_name_H-M   'P 1'
#
loop_
_entity.id
_entity.type
_entity.pdbx_description
1 polymer ?
#
loop_
_entity_poly.entity_id
_entity_poly.type
_entity_poly.pdbx_seq_one_letter_code
_entity_poly.pdbx_strand_id
1 'polypeptide(L)'
;MEELLKNPDIQGKIKRLSPHVRKAFVESLLDLFEQETEDMIDAIEESRMELRGTMLDFEDETEQLRAESRMLEQRRMDYERNSVNKYLDEKGRKSRSSRNSSRISFIDERSDENKASVKDYMKRKEQSRLQFNESRSPSSLSVPSMAPVERPISSQSSRSLPTPSPIMSKKALQAETDAIMQNLSTADNKLATERYRQTELLEERKARRKETHKSREEQALELLEKALMMDKQLTAKKEAQERRLKERLEEMKRKKERTMCESVEPSDRLQDFERF
;
A
#
# COMPACT_ATOMS: atom_id res chain seq x y z
N MET A 1 0.64 15.17 17.26
CA MET A 1 1.19 16.38 17.93
C MET A 1 0.13 17.31 18.52
N GLU A 2 -0.88 17.73 17.75
CA GLU A 2 -1.85 18.74 18.22
C GLU A 2 -2.58 18.31 19.51
N GLU A 3 -2.95 17.05 19.69
CA GLU A 3 -3.66 16.60 20.89
C GLU A 3 -2.79 16.65 22.16
N LEU A 4 -1.52 16.23 22.06
CA LEU A 4 -0.53 16.30 23.14
C LEU A 4 -0.24 17.76 23.55
N LEU A 5 -0.12 18.65 22.57
CA LEU A 5 0.07 20.09 22.82
C LEU A 5 -1.22 20.81 23.22
N LYS A 6 -2.40 20.25 22.95
CA LYS A 6 -3.70 20.78 23.40
C LYS A 6 -4.04 20.34 24.82
N ASN A 7 -3.33 19.35 25.38
CA ASN A 7 -3.55 18.91 26.75
C ASN A 7 -3.14 20.04 27.74
N PRO A 8 -4.08 20.56 28.55
CA PRO A 8 -3.83 21.70 29.44
C PRO A 8 -2.77 21.40 30.50
N ASP A 9 -2.65 20.16 30.95
CA ASP A 9 -1.65 19.76 31.95
C ASP A 9 -0.23 19.79 31.37
N ILE A 10 -0.09 19.37 30.11
CA ILE A 10 1.18 19.36 29.39
C ILE A 10 1.59 20.80 29.06
N GLN A 11 0.67 21.63 28.57
CA GLN A 11 0.95 23.06 28.38
C GLN A 11 1.35 23.75 29.68
N GLY A 12 0.68 23.43 30.79
CA GLY A 12 1.00 23.95 32.12
C GLY A 12 2.44 23.60 32.53
N LYS A 13 2.87 22.36 32.30
CA LYS A 13 4.24 21.91 32.57
C LYS A 13 5.27 22.57 31.66
N ILE A 14 5.00 22.70 30.36
CA ILE A 14 5.89 23.36 29.39
C ILE A 14 6.09 24.85 29.75
N LYS A 15 5.03 25.54 30.19
CA LYS A 15 5.10 26.95 30.61
C LYS A 15 5.97 27.16 31.85
N ARG A 16 6.12 26.14 32.70
CA ARG A 16 6.98 26.19 33.90
C ARG A 16 8.46 26.00 33.59
N LEU A 17 8.81 25.43 32.43
CA LEU A 17 10.19 25.30 32.00
C LEU A 17 10.79 26.66 31.66
N SER A 18 12.07 26.85 31.99
CA SER A 18 12.84 27.98 31.51
C SER A 18 12.85 28.05 29.97
N PRO A 19 13.01 29.25 29.36
CA PRO A 19 12.91 29.41 27.91
C PRO A 19 13.89 28.53 27.13
N HIS A 20 15.09 28.30 27.67
CA HIS A 20 16.13 27.51 27.01
C HIS A 20 15.81 26.01 27.04
N VAL A 21 15.38 25.49 28.19
CA VAL A 21 14.97 24.08 28.34
C VAL A 21 13.69 23.80 27.56
N ARG A 22 12.77 24.76 27.51
CA ARG A 22 11.57 24.69 26.68
C ARG A 22 11.92 24.54 25.20
N LYS A 23 12.88 25.32 24.70
CA LYS A 23 13.32 25.24 23.31
C LYS A 23 13.90 23.85 22.99
N ALA A 24 14.81 23.35 23.83
CA ALA A 24 15.39 22.02 23.66
C ALA A 24 14.33 20.90 23.70
N PHE A 25 13.34 21.01 24.60
CA PHE A 25 12.22 20.05 24.66
C PHE A 25 11.37 20.07 23.40
N VAL A 26 11.07 21.26 22.85
CA VAL A 26 10.31 21.38 21.60
C VAL A 26 11.09 20.82 20.42
N GLU A 27 12.41 21.05 20.35
CA GLU A 27 13.27 20.47 19.31
C GLU A 27 13.27 18.93 19.39
N SER A 28 13.47 18.34 20.57
CA SER A 28 13.41 16.88 20.73
C SER A 28 12.03 16.29 20.42
N LEU A 29 10.95 17.03 20.65
CA LEU A 29 9.61 16.62 20.21
C LEU A 29 9.51 16.61 18.68
N LEU A 30 10.05 17.62 17.99
CA LEU A 30 10.03 17.69 16.54
C LEU A 30 10.80 16.50 15.91
N ASP A 31 11.97 16.16 16.45
CA ASP A 31 12.74 14.99 16.01
C ASP A 31 11.92 13.70 16.12
N LEU A 32 11.17 13.54 17.23
CA LEU A 32 10.28 12.40 17.43
C LEU A 32 9.16 12.33 16.36
N PHE A 33 8.65 13.48 15.91
CA PHE A 33 7.64 13.55 14.86
C PHE A 33 8.20 13.31 13.47
N GLU A 34 9.42 13.77 13.21
CA GLU A 34 10.10 13.48 11.95
C GLU A 34 10.29 11.97 11.81
N GLN A 35 10.74 11.30 12.87
CA GLN A 35 10.83 9.85 12.94
C GLN A 35 9.47 9.16 12.76
N GLU A 36 8.40 9.68 13.39
CA GLU A 36 7.04 9.16 13.18
C GLU A 36 6.59 9.27 11.72
N THR A 37 6.96 10.36 11.06
CA THR A 37 6.59 10.60 9.65
C THR A 37 7.33 9.65 8.74
N GLU A 38 8.62 9.40 8.98
CA GLU A 38 9.43 8.42 8.26
C GLU A 38 8.85 7.00 8.40
N ASP A 39 8.56 6.56 9.62
CA ASP A 39 7.94 5.25 9.86
C ASP A 39 6.57 5.10 9.17
N MET A 40 5.80 6.19 9.07
CA MET A 40 4.52 6.20 8.36
C MET A 40 4.71 6.08 6.84
N ILE A 41 5.73 6.73 6.29
CA ILE A 41 6.09 6.62 4.87
C ILE A 41 6.47 5.18 4.55
N ASP A 42 7.33 4.56 5.36
CA ASP A 42 7.74 3.16 5.19
C ASP A 42 6.54 2.20 5.20
N ALA A 43 5.60 2.39 6.13
CA ALA A 43 4.38 1.60 6.18
C ALA A 43 3.48 1.78 4.92
N ILE A 44 3.46 2.98 4.33
CA ILE A 44 2.75 3.23 3.08
C ILE A 44 3.46 2.54 1.90
N GLU A 45 4.79 2.61 1.86
CA GLU A 45 5.58 1.96 0.81
C GLU A 45 5.48 0.43 0.85
N GLU A 46 5.54 -0.16 2.04
CA GLU A 46 5.31 -1.59 2.24
C GLU A 46 3.93 -2.01 1.72
N SER A 47 2.87 -1.28 2.10
CA SER A 47 1.50 -1.50 1.61
C SER A 47 1.40 -1.39 0.08
N ARG A 48 2.11 -0.43 -0.51
CA ARG A 48 2.17 -0.25 -1.96
C ARG A 48 2.87 -1.41 -2.65
N MET A 49 3.95 -1.94 -2.07
CA MET A 49 4.64 -3.11 -2.60
C MET A 49 3.77 -4.37 -2.50
N GLU A 50 3.06 -4.56 -1.39
CA GLU A 50 2.11 -5.65 -1.19
C GLU A 50 0.97 -5.62 -2.22
N LEU A 51 0.37 -4.44 -2.45
CA LEU A 51 -0.64 -4.24 -3.50
C LEU A 51 -0.11 -4.55 -4.90
N ARG A 52 1.14 -4.16 -5.19
CA ARG A 52 1.76 -4.51 -6.48
C ARG A 52 2.00 -6.00 -6.62
N GLY A 53 2.43 -6.67 -5.56
CA GLY A 53 2.61 -8.13 -5.53
C GLY A 53 1.30 -8.86 -5.85
N THR A 54 0.23 -8.54 -5.12
CA THR A 54 -1.09 -9.14 -5.36
C THR A 54 -1.63 -8.85 -6.77
N MET A 55 -1.37 -7.66 -7.32
CA MET A 55 -1.75 -7.32 -8.69
C MET A 55 -1.02 -8.20 -9.72
N LEU A 56 0.29 -8.42 -9.55
CA LEU A 56 1.06 -9.31 -10.41
C LEU A 56 0.55 -10.76 -10.33
N ASP A 57 0.24 -11.24 -9.13
CA ASP A 57 -0.34 -12.57 -8.95
C ASP A 57 -1.68 -12.71 -9.71
N PHE A 58 -2.55 -11.70 -9.66
CA PHE A 58 -3.79 -11.68 -10.46
C PHE A 58 -3.53 -11.63 -11.96
N GLU A 59 -2.54 -10.87 -12.42
CA GLU A 59 -2.17 -10.81 -13.83
C GLU A 59 -1.74 -12.21 -14.33
N ASP A 60 -0.86 -12.88 -13.58
CA ASP A 60 -0.40 -14.24 -13.88
C ASP A 60 -1.55 -15.26 -13.89
N GLU A 61 -2.43 -15.24 -12.87
CA GLU A 61 -3.60 -16.11 -12.82
C GLU A 61 -4.55 -15.87 -14.01
N THR A 62 -4.79 -14.61 -14.36
CA THR A 62 -5.65 -14.29 -15.52
C THR A 62 -5.01 -14.70 -16.84
N GLU A 63 -3.69 -14.60 -16.98
CA GLU A 63 -2.98 -15.10 -18.15
C GLU A 63 -3.04 -16.63 -18.24
N GLN A 64 -2.85 -17.32 -17.12
CA GLN A 64 -2.97 -18.78 -17.04
C GLN A 64 -4.39 -19.24 -17.45
N LEU A 65 -5.44 -18.60 -16.94
CA LEU A 65 -6.82 -18.90 -17.31
C LEU A 65 -7.11 -18.63 -18.79
N ARG A 66 -6.56 -17.55 -19.36
CA ARG A 66 -6.67 -17.29 -20.81
C ARG A 66 -5.96 -18.36 -21.64
N ALA A 67 -4.79 -18.83 -21.20
CA ALA A 67 -4.05 -19.89 -21.87
C ALA A 67 -4.83 -21.21 -21.81
N GLU A 68 -5.37 -21.57 -20.64
CA GLU A 68 -6.21 -22.76 -20.46
C GLU A 68 -7.47 -22.71 -21.34
N SER A 69 -8.13 -21.56 -21.39
CA SER A 69 -9.30 -21.33 -22.25
C SER A 69 -8.99 -21.58 -23.73
N ARG A 70 -7.85 -21.09 -24.24
CA ARG A 70 -7.40 -21.35 -25.62
C ARG A 70 -7.13 -22.83 -25.87
N MET A 71 -6.47 -23.51 -24.94
CA MET A 71 -6.19 -24.95 -25.05
C MET A 71 -7.48 -25.77 -25.07
N LEU A 72 -8.47 -25.39 -24.26
CA LEU A 72 -9.77 -26.06 -24.22
C LEU A 72 -10.55 -25.86 -25.51
N GLU A 73 -10.53 -24.64 -26.06
CA GLU A 73 -11.14 -24.32 -27.36
C GLU A 73 -10.48 -25.10 -28.50
N GLN A 74 -9.14 -25.17 -28.52
CA GLN A 74 -8.40 -25.97 -29.50
C GLN A 74 -8.76 -27.46 -29.40
N ARG A 75 -8.82 -28.02 -28.18
CA ARG A 75 -9.26 -29.40 -27.97
C ARG A 75 -10.67 -29.62 -28.53
N ARG A 76 -11.61 -28.70 -28.29
CA ARG A 76 -12.98 -28.80 -28.85
C ARG A 76 -12.98 -28.83 -30.37
N MET A 77 -12.19 -27.95 -31.01
CA MET A 77 -12.03 -27.93 -32.47
C MET A 77 -11.41 -29.23 -33.01
N ASP A 78 -10.42 -29.79 -32.32
CA ASP A 78 -9.79 -31.06 -32.69
C ASP A 78 -10.76 -32.24 -32.55
N TYR A 79 -11.55 -32.27 -31.48
CA TYR A 79 -12.62 -33.26 -31.30
C TYR A 79 -13.66 -33.17 -32.42
N GLU A 80 -14.11 -31.96 -32.76
CA GLU A 80 -15.06 -31.73 -33.85
C GLU A 80 -14.47 -32.22 -35.18
N ARG A 81 -13.24 -31.80 -35.51
CA ARG A 81 -12.54 -32.21 -36.73
C ARG A 81 -12.37 -33.72 -36.83
N ASN A 82 -11.97 -34.37 -35.73
CA ASN A 82 -11.81 -35.82 -35.67
C ASN A 82 -13.16 -36.55 -35.80
N SER A 83 -14.23 -36.02 -35.22
CA SER A 83 -15.58 -36.58 -35.36
C SER A 83 -16.10 -36.50 -36.79
N VAL A 84 -15.87 -35.35 -37.47
CA VAL A 84 -16.22 -35.14 -38.87
C VAL A 84 -15.42 -36.07 -39.78
N ASN A 85 -14.09 -36.17 -39.58
CA ASN A 85 -13.24 -37.09 -40.35
C ASN A 85 -13.70 -38.54 -40.19
N LYS A 86 -13.99 -38.97 -38.95
CA LYS A 86 -14.48 -40.34 -38.68
C LYS A 86 -15.81 -40.60 -39.38
N TYR A 87 -16.74 -39.65 -39.36
CA TYR A 87 -18.02 -39.76 -40.07
C TYR A 87 -17.84 -39.87 -41.59
N LEU A 88 -16.94 -39.06 -42.16
CA LEU A 88 -16.63 -39.09 -43.60
C LEU A 88 -15.98 -40.42 -44.02
N ASP A 89 -15.06 -40.96 -43.21
CA ASP A 89 -14.46 -42.28 -43.46
C ASP A 89 -15.49 -43.41 -43.40
N GLU A 90 -16.42 -43.33 -42.44
CA GLU A 90 -17.47 -44.34 -42.26
C GLU A 90 -18.53 -44.29 -43.39
N LYS A 91 -18.86 -43.09 -43.89
CA LYS A 91 -19.70 -42.94 -45.09
C LYS A 91 -18.97 -43.28 -46.39
N GLY A 92 -17.68 -42.94 -46.50
CA GLY A 92 -16.86 -43.23 -47.68
C GLY A 92 -16.59 -44.73 -47.87
N ARG A 93 -16.61 -45.52 -46.79
CA ARG A 93 -16.48 -46.98 -46.84
C ARG A 93 -17.76 -47.72 -47.25
N LYS A 94 -18.94 -47.10 -47.20
CA LYS A 94 -20.18 -47.71 -47.70
C LYS A 94 -20.36 -47.64 -49.23
N SER A 95 -19.50 -46.91 -49.94
CA SER A 95 -19.58 -46.77 -51.41
C SER A 95 -18.47 -47.50 -52.18
N ARG A 96 -17.65 -48.33 -51.53
CA ARG A 96 -16.55 -49.07 -52.18
C ARG A 96 -16.70 -50.59 -52.16
N SER A 97 -17.93 -51.06 -52.34
CA SER A 97 -18.20 -52.40 -52.86
C SER A 97 -19.18 -52.33 -54.03
N SER A 98 -18.79 -51.60 -55.08
CA SER A 98 -19.30 -51.87 -56.42
C SER A 98 -18.32 -51.34 -57.45
N ARG A 99 -18.09 -52.19 -58.45
CA ARG A 99 -17.13 -52.08 -59.54
C ARG A 99 -17.37 -50.85 -60.43
N ASN A 100 -16.32 -50.52 -61.18
CA ASN A 100 -16.27 -49.75 -62.42
C ASN A 100 -15.97 -48.24 -62.33
N SER A 101 -14.77 -47.91 -62.84
CA SER A 101 -14.59 -47.01 -63.99
C SER A 101 -15.47 -45.75 -64.04
N SER A 102 -14.88 -44.59 -63.73
CA SER A 102 -14.55 -43.56 -64.72
C SER A 102 -13.96 -42.34 -64.03
N ARG A 103 -12.92 -41.81 -64.66
CA ARG A 103 -12.19 -40.59 -64.33
C ARG A 103 -13.16 -39.40 -64.43
N ILE A 104 -13.62 -38.87 -63.31
CA ILE A 104 -14.31 -37.58 -63.24
C ILE A 104 -13.41 -36.64 -62.44
N SER A 105 -12.69 -35.79 -63.16
CA SER A 105 -12.07 -34.58 -62.63
C SER A 105 -13.18 -33.60 -62.27
N PHE A 106 -13.47 -33.44 -60.98
CA PHE A 106 -14.19 -32.28 -60.50
C PHE A 106 -13.20 -31.11 -60.47
N ILE A 107 -13.42 -30.18 -61.39
CA ILE A 107 -12.79 -28.86 -61.43
C ILE A 107 -13.16 -28.14 -60.12
N ASP A 108 -12.15 -27.88 -59.30
CA ASP A 108 -12.24 -27.09 -58.08
C ASP A 108 -12.02 -25.62 -58.45
N GLU A 109 -13.10 -24.91 -58.81
CA GLU A 109 -13.07 -23.50 -59.25
C GLU A 109 -13.73 -22.53 -58.24
N ARG A 110 -13.77 -22.87 -56.94
CA ARG A 110 -14.32 -21.95 -55.91
C ARG A 110 -13.51 -21.85 -54.61
N SER A 111 -12.18 -22.05 -54.69
CA SER A 111 -11.29 -22.08 -53.51
C SER A 111 -10.63 -20.74 -53.15
N ASP A 112 -10.53 -19.77 -54.05
CA ASP A 112 -9.53 -18.71 -53.89
C ASP A 112 -10.07 -17.38 -53.32
N GLU A 113 -11.36 -17.07 -53.47
CA GLU A 113 -11.93 -15.83 -52.93
C GLU A 113 -12.11 -15.86 -51.40
N ASN A 114 -12.40 -17.03 -50.81
CA ASN A 114 -12.59 -17.15 -49.37
C ASN A 114 -11.26 -17.17 -48.59
N LYS A 115 -10.15 -17.62 -49.20
CA LYS A 115 -8.84 -17.61 -48.55
C LYS A 115 -8.25 -16.21 -48.46
N ALA A 116 -8.53 -15.34 -49.43
CA ALA A 116 -8.13 -13.93 -49.39
C ALA A 116 -8.90 -13.16 -48.29
N SER A 117 -10.21 -13.38 -48.19
CA SER A 117 -11.08 -12.72 -47.20
C SER A 117 -10.68 -13.03 -45.74
N VAL A 118 -10.33 -14.29 -45.44
CA VAL A 118 -9.87 -14.69 -44.09
C VAL A 118 -8.50 -14.09 -43.77
N LYS A 119 -7.60 -13.98 -44.75
CA LYS A 119 -6.28 -13.34 -44.59
C LYS A 119 -6.41 -11.84 -44.32
N ASP A 120 -7.30 -11.15 -45.03
CA ASP A 120 -7.53 -9.72 -44.85
C ASP A 120 -8.22 -9.40 -43.52
N TYR A 121 -9.13 -10.28 -43.05
CA TYR A 121 -9.73 -10.15 -41.73
C TYR A 121 -8.71 -10.34 -40.60
N MET A 122 -7.81 -11.33 -40.70
CA MET A 122 -6.74 -11.55 -39.72
C MET A 122 -5.75 -10.38 -39.68
N LYS A 123 -5.36 -9.85 -40.84
CA LYS A 123 -4.45 -8.71 -40.95
C LYS A 123 -5.06 -7.42 -40.39
N ARG A 124 -6.35 -7.18 -40.60
CA ARG A 124 -7.08 -6.03 -40.02
C ARG A 124 -7.20 -6.17 -38.49
N LYS A 125 -7.41 -7.38 -37.97
CA LYS A 125 -7.49 -7.66 -36.53
C LYS A 125 -6.15 -7.47 -35.80
N GLU A 126 -5.02 -7.78 -36.43
CA GLU A 126 -3.69 -7.50 -35.88
C GLU A 126 -3.37 -6.00 -35.85
N GLN A 127 -3.72 -5.26 -36.91
CA GLN A 127 -3.53 -3.80 -36.93
C GLN A 127 -4.40 -3.06 -35.90
N SER A 128 -5.61 -3.54 -35.63
CA SER A 128 -6.47 -2.95 -34.57
C SER A 128 -5.97 -3.24 -33.15
N ARG A 129 -5.16 -4.28 -32.93
CA ARG A 129 -4.53 -4.54 -31.62
C ARG A 129 -3.32 -3.64 -31.37
N LEU A 130 -2.60 -3.24 -32.41
CA LEU A 130 -1.42 -2.38 -32.29
C LEU A 130 -1.78 -0.90 -32.07
N GLN A 131 -2.93 -0.43 -32.55
CA GLN A 131 -3.36 0.96 -32.34
C GLN A 131 -3.96 1.26 -30.95
N PHE A 132 -4.23 0.25 -30.11
CA PHE A 132 -4.86 0.46 -28.80
C PHE A 132 -3.86 0.59 -27.62
N ASN A 133 -2.56 0.43 -27.88
CA ASN A 133 -1.55 0.39 -26.82
C ASN A 133 -0.63 1.62 -26.73
N GLU A 134 -0.81 2.65 -27.56
CA GLU A 134 0.16 3.76 -27.65
C GLU A 134 -0.34 5.10 -27.09
N SER A 135 -1.45 5.11 -26.33
CA SER A 135 -1.92 6.36 -25.71
C SER A 135 -2.71 6.16 -24.42
N ARG A 136 -2.08 5.60 -23.39
CA ARG A 136 -2.57 5.74 -22.00
C ARG A 136 -1.42 5.97 -21.01
N SER A 137 -1.12 7.24 -20.78
CA SER A 137 -0.46 7.71 -19.57
C SER A 137 -1.34 7.39 -18.34
N PRO A 138 -0.77 6.97 -17.19
CA PRO A 138 -1.56 6.66 -16.01
C PRO A 138 -1.69 7.92 -15.15
N SER A 139 -2.76 8.68 -15.35
CA SER A 139 -3.17 9.72 -14.40
C SER A 139 -4.64 10.03 -14.56
N SER A 140 -5.46 9.35 -13.76
CA SER A 140 -6.66 9.89 -13.10
C SER A 140 -7.52 8.72 -12.60
N LEU A 141 -7.65 8.62 -11.28
CA LEU A 141 -8.71 7.86 -10.62
C LEU A 141 -10.06 8.50 -10.99
N SER A 142 -10.82 7.86 -11.85
CA SER A 142 -12.22 8.22 -12.11
C SER A 142 -13.00 6.94 -12.39
N VAL A 143 -13.85 6.60 -11.43
CA VAL A 143 -14.76 5.45 -11.48
C VAL A 143 -15.80 5.68 -12.59
N PRO A 144 -16.04 4.77 -13.54
CA PRO A 144 -17.13 4.95 -14.48
C PRO A 144 -18.46 4.55 -13.82
N SER A 145 -19.31 5.57 -13.63
CA SER A 145 -20.74 5.42 -13.38
C SER A 145 -21.41 4.71 -14.56
N MET A 146 -22.09 3.59 -14.29
CA MET A 146 -22.85 2.84 -15.30
C MET A 146 -24.24 3.47 -15.48
N ALA A 147 -24.41 4.21 -16.58
CA ALA A 147 -25.73 4.57 -17.10
C ALA A 147 -26.27 3.46 -18.02
N PRO A 148 -27.60 3.23 -18.11
CA PRO A 148 -28.18 2.19 -18.95
C PRO A 148 -28.25 2.67 -20.40
N VAL A 149 -27.60 1.94 -21.32
CA VAL A 149 -27.70 2.18 -22.76
C VAL A 149 -28.75 1.24 -23.34
N GLU A 150 -29.85 1.83 -23.79
CA GLU A 150 -30.87 1.22 -24.63
C GLU A 150 -30.23 0.68 -25.92
N ARG A 151 -30.48 -0.59 -26.25
CA ARG A 151 -30.07 -1.21 -27.51
C ARG A 151 -31.22 -1.15 -28.52
N PRO A 152 -30.98 -0.76 -29.78
CA PRO A 152 -31.96 -0.97 -30.83
C PRO A 152 -31.95 -2.44 -31.28
N ILE A 153 -33.16 -2.99 -31.33
CA ILE A 153 -33.60 -4.16 -32.07
C ILE A 153 -33.08 -4.14 -33.53
N SER A 154 -32.34 -5.18 -33.92
CA SER A 154 -32.15 -5.56 -35.31
C SER A 154 -32.58 -7.01 -35.49
N SER A 155 -33.74 -7.15 -36.11
CA SER A 155 -34.33 -8.37 -36.64
C SER A 155 -33.78 -8.65 -38.05
N GLN A 156 -33.76 -9.94 -38.40
CA GLN A 156 -33.43 -10.55 -39.71
C GLN A 156 -31.99 -11.08 -39.89
N SER A 157 -31.81 -12.36 -39.53
CA SER A 157 -31.29 -13.34 -40.49
C SER A 157 -31.69 -14.75 -40.05
N SER A 158 -32.75 -15.25 -40.66
CA SER A 158 -33.23 -16.62 -40.53
C SER A 158 -32.48 -17.48 -41.56
N ARG A 159 -31.52 -18.32 -41.13
CA ARG A 159 -31.15 -19.54 -41.86
C ARG A 159 -30.27 -20.47 -41.01
N SER A 160 -30.73 -21.72 -40.95
CA SER A 160 -30.11 -22.95 -40.42
C SER A 160 -29.83 -23.04 -38.92
N LEU A 161 -30.64 -23.91 -38.29
CA LEU A 161 -30.43 -24.51 -36.98
C LEU A 161 -29.00 -25.08 -36.83
N PRO A 162 -28.37 -24.97 -35.64
CA PRO A 162 -27.13 -25.65 -35.37
C PRO A 162 -27.35 -27.16 -35.42
N THR A 163 -26.49 -27.85 -36.16
CA THR A 163 -26.37 -29.30 -36.17
C THR A 163 -26.22 -29.83 -34.74
N PRO A 164 -26.77 -31.03 -34.42
CA PRO A 164 -26.70 -31.56 -33.06
C PRO A 164 -25.24 -31.77 -32.68
N SER A 165 -24.81 -31.06 -31.63
CA SER A 165 -23.52 -31.24 -30.97
C SER A 165 -23.29 -32.71 -30.65
N PRO A 166 -22.04 -33.20 -30.60
CA PRO A 166 -21.76 -34.57 -30.17
C PRO A 166 -22.36 -34.75 -28.77
N ILE A 167 -23.35 -35.63 -28.64
CA ILE A 167 -24.04 -35.88 -27.38
C ILE A 167 -23.02 -36.49 -26.43
N MET A 168 -22.42 -35.67 -25.56
CA MET A 168 -21.62 -36.17 -24.45
C MET A 168 -22.50 -37.09 -23.61
N SER A 169 -21.99 -38.25 -23.24
CA SER A 169 -22.78 -39.21 -22.45
C SER A 169 -23.26 -38.56 -21.15
N LYS A 170 -24.44 -38.94 -20.66
CA LYS A 170 -24.98 -38.43 -19.39
C LYS A 170 -23.99 -38.54 -18.22
N LYS A 171 -23.16 -39.60 -18.21
CA LYS A 171 -22.06 -39.78 -17.25
C LYS A 171 -20.95 -38.74 -17.38
N ALA A 172 -20.60 -38.36 -18.61
CA ALA A 172 -19.58 -37.35 -18.87
C ALA A 172 -20.07 -35.94 -18.48
N LEU A 173 -21.34 -35.62 -18.76
CA LEU A 173 -21.95 -34.35 -18.31
C LEU A 173 -22.03 -34.26 -16.79
N GLN A 174 -22.36 -35.37 -16.12
CA GLN A 174 -22.43 -35.41 -14.66
C GLN A 174 -21.04 -35.25 -14.03
N ALA A 175 -20.02 -35.92 -14.57
CA ALA A 175 -18.64 -35.74 -14.14
C ALA A 175 -18.12 -34.31 -14.36
N GLU A 176 -18.49 -33.66 -15.48
CA GLU A 176 -18.15 -32.25 -15.74
C GLU A 176 -18.84 -31.31 -14.74
N THR A 177 -20.11 -31.56 -14.42
CA THR A 177 -20.86 -30.77 -13.43
C THR A 177 -20.26 -30.91 -12.03
N ASP A 178 -19.91 -32.13 -11.62
CA ASP A 178 -19.28 -32.40 -10.33
C ASP A 178 -17.90 -31.73 -10.24
N ALA A 179 -17.11 -31.77 -11.31
CA ALA A 179 -15.81 -31.09 -11.39
C ALA A 179 -15.95 -29.56 -11.31
N ILE A 180 -16.97 -28.98 -11.97
CA ILE A 180 -17.25 -27.53 -11.90
C ILE A 180 -17.62 -27.13 -10.47
N MET A 181 -18.49 -27.89 -9.81
CA MET A 181 -18.89 -27.59 -8.42
C MET A 181 -17.72 -27.73 -7.45
N GLN A 182 -16.87 -28.75 -7.64
CA GLN A 182 -15.66 -28.92 -6.84
C GLN A 182 -14.70 -27.74 -7.02
N ASN A 183 -14.47 -27.30 -8.27
CA ASN A 183 -13.62 -26.16 -8.57
C ASN A 183 -14.16 -24.86 -7.96
N LEU A 184 -15.47 -24.61 -8.06
CA LEU A 184 -16.12 -23.45 -7.42
C LEU A 184 -15.92 -23.46 -5.91
N SER A 185 -16.15 -24.60 -5.25
CA SER A 185 -15.94 -24.72 -3.80
C SER A 185 -14.48 -24.49 -3.41
N THR A 186 -13.52 -24.99 -4.20
CA THR A 186 -12.09 -24.71 -3.94
C THR A 186 -11.73 -23.24 -4.13
N ALA A 187 -12.30 -22.57 -5.14
CA ALA A 187 -12.09 -21.14 -5.38
C ALA A 187 -12.68 -20.28 -4.25
N ASP A 188 -13.89 -20.60 -3.79
CA ASP A 188 -14.53 -19.93 -2.66
C ASP A 188 -13.73 -20.10 -1.37
N ASN A 189 -13.22 -21.30 -1.11
CA ASN A 189 -12.37 -21.56 0.06
C ASN A 189 -11.05 -20.76 -0.02
N LYS A 190 -10.39 -20.70 -1.19
CA LYS A 190 -9.19 -19.87 -1.39
C LYS A 190 -9.48 -18.39 -1.16
N LEU A 191 -10.60 -17.89 -1.68
CA LEU A 191 -11.01 -16.50 -1.48
C LEU A 191 -11.30 -16.21 0.00
N ALA A 192 -11.94 -17.14 0.71
CA ALA A 192 -12.21 -17.00 2.14
C ALA A 192 -10.91 -16.98 2.96
N THR A 193 -9.94 -17.84 2.63
CA THR A 193 -8.63 -17.84 3.30
C THR A 193 -7.84 -16.56 3.07
N GLU A 194 -7.87 -16.01 1.85
CA GLU A 194 -7.21 -14.73 1.56
C GLU A 194 -7.89 -13.56 2.28
N ARG A 195 -9.22 -13.52 2.31
CA ARG A 195 -9.95 -12.51 3.12
C ARG A 195 -9.57 -12.59 4.58
N TYR A 196 -9.50 -13.80 5.15
CA TYR A 196 -9.11 -14.00 6.54
C TYR A 196 -7.67 -13.50 6.81
N ARG A 197 -6.72 -13.87 5.94
CA ARG A 197 -5.33 -13.40 6.01
C ARG A 197 -5.23 -11.88 5.94
N GLN A 198 -5.97 -11.23 5.04
CA GLN A 198 -6.01 -9.78 4.95
C GLN A 198 -6.60 -9.12 6.20
N THR A 199 -7.65 -9.70 6.78
CA THR A 199 -8.22 -9.18 8.03
C THR A 199 -7.25 -9.32 9.21
N GLU A 200 -6.53 -10.44 9.30
CA GLU A 200 -5.52 -10.67 10.33
C GLU A 200 -4.36 -9.67 10.21
N LEU A 201 -3.83 -9.46 9.01
CA LEU A 201 -2.78 -8.46 8.74
C LEU A 201 -3.23 -7.03 9.10
N LEU A 202 -4.49 -6.69 8.80
CA LEU A 202 -5.05 -5.38 9.16
C LEU A 202 -5.20 -5.21 10.67
N GLU A 203 -5.62 -6.26 11.38
CA GLU A 203 -5.77 -6.23 12.82
C GLU A 203 -4.40 -6.15 13.53
N GLU A 204 -3.41 -6.91 13.05
CA GLU A 204 -2.03 -6.85 13.53
C GLU A 204 -1.43 -5.45 13.30
N ARG A 205 -1.62 -4.87 12.10
CA ARG A 205 -1.18 -3.49 11.81
C ARG A 205 -1.86 -2.48 12.73
N LYS A 206 -3.15 -2.63 13.03
CA LYS A 206 -3.86 -1.75 13.98
C LYS A 206 -3.31 -1.91 15.41
N ALA A 207 -3.01 -3.13 15.84
CA ALA A 207 -2.44 -3.40 17.16
C ALA A 207 -1.05 -2.77 17.29
N ARG A 208 -0.15 -3.00 16.31
CA ARG A 208 1.19 -2.41 16.28
C ARG A 208 1.14 -0.88 16.31
N ARG A 209 0.26 -0.24 15.52
CA ARG A 209 0.08 1.22 15.54
C ARG A 209 -0.38 1.76 16.90
N LYS A 210 -1.25 1.03 17.60
CA LYS A 210 -1.69 1.42 18.95
C LYS A 210 -0.55 1.30 19.96
N GLU A 211 0.28 0.27 19.84
CA GLU A 211 1.44 0.05 20.70
C GLU A 211 2.52 1.11 20.47
N THR A 212 2.88 1.40 19.21
CA THR A 212 3.86 2.45 18.88
C THR A 212 3.38 3.83 19.33
N HIS A 213 2.09 4.15 19.14
CA HIS A 213 1.52 5.41 19.62
C HIS A 213 1.60 5.53 21.15
N LYS A 214 1.26 4.47 21.90
CA LYS A 214 1.37 4.47 23.36
C LYS A 214 2.82 4.64 23.81
N SER A 215 3.75 3.90 23.19
CA SER A 215 5.18 3.98 23.51
C SER A 215 5.74 5.39 23.24
N ARG A 216 5.31 6.06 22.17
CA ARG A 216 5.74 7.44 21.88
C ARG A 216 5.16 8.47 22.83
N GLU A 217 3.90 8.31 23.23
CA GLU A 217 3.30 9.17 24.26
C GLU A 217 4.07 9.03 25.59
N GLU A 218 4.45 7.82 25.96
CA GLU A 218 5.31 7.55 27.11
C GLU A 218 6.70 8.20 26.96
N GLN A 219 7.35 8.09 25.79
CA GLN A 219 8.63 8.75 25.51
C GLN A 219 8.54 10.28 25.60
N ALA A 220 7.47 10.88 25.08
CA ALA A 220 7.24 12.32 25.17
C ALA A 220 7.05 12.79 26.62
N LEU A 221 6.35 11.99 27.44
CA LEU A 221 6.18 12.24 28.88
C LEU A 221 7.50 12.09 29.64
N GLU A 222 8.31 11.09 29.30
CA GLU A 222 9.65 10.89 29.89
C GLU A 222 10.59 12.06 29.58
N LEU A 223 10.59 12.53 28.32
CA LEU A 223 11.34 13.73 27.92
C LEU A 223 10.90 14.97 28.71
N LEU A 224 9.60 15.12 28.94
CA LEU A 224 9.06 16.23 29.72
C LEU A 224 9.49 16.15 31.20
N GLU A 225 9.46 14.95 31.78
CA GLU A 225 9.92 14.73 33.16
C GLU A 225 11.42 15.01 33.32
N LYS A 226 12.24 14.53 32.37
CA LYS A 226 13.68 14.80 32.35
C LYS A 226 13.98 16.30 32.19
N ALA A 227 13.25 16.99 31.32
CA ALA A 227 13.38 18.44 31.15
C ALA A 227 13.03 19.19 32.44
N LEU A 228 11.95 18.81 33.13
CA LEU A 228 11.58 19.39 34.43
C LEU A 228 12.64 19.14 35.50
N MET A 229 13.24 17.95 35.53
CA MET A 229 14.35 17.64 36.43
C MET A 229 15.59 18.51 36.15
N MET A 230 15.98 18.64 34.88
CA MET A 230 17.12 19.48 34.51
C MET A 230 16.88 20.95 34.85
N ASP A 231 15.68 21.45 34.62
CA ASP A 231 15.32 22.84 34.94
C ASP A 231 15.37 23.11 36.45
N LYS A 232 14.89 22.17 37.28
CA LYS A 232 15.03 22.22 38.74
C LYS A 232 16.49 22.23 39.19
N GLN A 233 17.36 21.45 38.54
CA GLN A 233 18.78 21.44 38.87
C GLN A 233 19.47 22.75 38.49
N LEU A 234 19.10 23.33 37.34
CA LEU A 234 19.64 24.61 36.88
C LEU A 234 19.20 25.76 37.77
N THR A 235 17.93 25.80 38.19
CA THR A 235 17.44 26.82 39.13
C THR A 235 18.12 26.69 40.49
N ALA A 236 18.25 25.47 41.03
CA ALA A 236 18.98 25.24 42.28
C ALA A 236 20.45 25.67 42.21
N LYS A 237 21.14 25.38 41.10
CA LYS A 237 22.53 25.83 40.87
C LYS A 237 22.62 27.35 40.79
N LYS A 238 21.67 28.01 40.11
CA LYS A 238 21.61 29.47 40.00
C LYS A 238 21.38 30.13 41.36
N GLU A 239 20.44 29.62 42.16
CA GLU A 239 20.20 30.11 43.53
C GLU A 239 21.41 29.92 44.44
N ALA A 240 22.11 28.79 44.33
CA ALA A 240 23.33 28.54 45.09
C ALA A 240 24.45 29.52 44.71
N GLN A 241 24.61 29.82 43.41
CA GLN A 241 25.55 30.84 42.95
C GLN A 241 25.16 32.24 43.44
N GLU A 242 23.87 32.59 43.38
CA GLU A 242 23.37 33.89 43.85
C GLU A 242 23.58 34.07 45.35
N ARG A 243 23.34 33.03 46.16
CA ARG A 243 23.64 33.03 47.61
C ARG A 243 25.12 33.25 47.89
N ARG A 244 26.01 32.51 47.22
CA ARG A 244 27.47 32.70 47.35
C ARG A 244 27.90 34.13 47.00
N LEU A 245 27.26 34.73 46.00
CA LEU A 245 27.57 36.10 45.58
C LEU A 245 27.08 37.13 46.61
N LYS A 246 25.88 36.95 47.17
CA LYS A 246 25.35 37.77 48.28
C LYS A 246 26.21 37.66 49.53
N GLU A 247 26.57 36.46 49.95
CA GLU A 247 27.46 36.22 51.10
C GLU A 247 28.81 36.92 50.91
N ARG A 248 29.40 36.83 49.71
CA ARG A 248 30.67 37.49 49.39
C ARG A 248 30.57 39.02 49.42
N LEU A 249 29.45 39.58 48.95
CA LEU A 249 29.18 41.02 49.03
C LEU A 249 28.99 41.48 50.48
N GLU A 250 28.27 40.73 51.30
CA GLU A 250 28.09 41.02 52.73
C GLU A 250 29.41 40.91 53.50
N GLU A 251 30.24 39.91 53.21
CA GLU A 251 31.57 39.78 53.81
C GLU A 251 32.47 40.97 53.45
N MET A 252 32.46 41.39 52.19
CA MET A 252 33.19 42.59 51.74
C MET A 252 32.67 43.86 52.43
N LYS A 253 31.35 43.98 52.62
CA LYS A 253 30.75 45.10 53.36
C LYS A 253 31.18 45.10 54.83
N ARG A 254 31.11 43.95 55.52
CA ARG A 254 31.56 43.81 56.91
C ARG A 254 33.06 44.09 57.07
N LYS A 255 33.90 43.64 56.14
CA LYS A 255 35.35 43.96 56.14
C LYS A 255 35.60 45.46 56.01
N LYS A 256 34.83 46.14 55.16
CA LYS A 256 34.89 47.60 55.01
C LYS A 256 34.43 48.34 56.27
N GLU A 257 33.39 47.86 56.93
CA GLU A 257 32.92 48.44 58.20
C GLU A 257 33.94 48.26 59.34
N ARG A 258 34.58 47.08 59.42
CA ARG A 258 35.64 46.83 60.43
C ARG A 258 36.86 47.72 60.23
N THR A 259 37.35 47.84 58.99
CA THR A 259 38.48 48.72 58.66
C THR A 259 38.17 50.20 58.90
N MET A 260 36.92 50.63 58.73
CA MET A 260 36.48 51.98 59.12
C MET A 260 36.45 52.17 60.63
N CYS A 261 35.97 51.20 61.43
CA CYS A 261 36.00 51.29 62.89
C CYS A 261 37.42 51.29 63.47
N GLU A 262 38.36 50.50 62.91
CA GLU A 262 39.77 50.49 63.35
C GLU A 262 40.52 51.80 62.99
N SER A 263 40.01 52.59 62.03
CA SER A 263 40.58 53.90 61.69
C SER A 263 40.10 55.05 62.58
N VAL A 264 39.24 54.78 63.57
CA VAL A 264 38.79 55.74 64.59
C VAL A 264 39.40 55.36 65.95
N GLU A 265 40.72 55.19 66.02
CA GLU A 265 41.41 55.44 67.28
C GLU A 265 41.63 56.95 67.43
N PRO A 266 41.23 57.57 68.55
CA PRO A 266 41.56 58.96 68.81
C PRO A 266 43.08 59.05 68.96
N SER A 267 43.72 59.76 68.04
CA SER A 267 45.13 60.13 68.14
C SER A 267 45.30 61.11 69.32
N ASP A 268 45.34 60.59 70.55
CA ASP A 268 45.82 61.26 71.76
C ASP A 268 47.35 61.46 71.68
N ARG A 269 47.78 62.30 70.74
CA ARG A 269 49.19 62.72 70.56
C ARG A 269 49.31 64.21 70.27
N LEU A 270 48.57 65.02 71.01
CA LEU A 270 48.74 66.48 71.05
C LEU A 270 48.75 66.98 72.51
N GLN A 271 49.66 66.43 73.32
CA GLN A 271 50.14 67.07 74.54
C GLN A 271 51.65 66.87 74.57
N ASP A 272 52.41 67.75 73.90
CA ASP A 272 53.85 67.96 74.13
C ASP A 272 54.37 69.14 73.27
N PHE A 273 53.66 70.27 73.30
CA PHE A 273 54.17 71.55 72.75
C PHE A 273 54.07 72.71 73.77
N GLU A 274 54.15 72.38 75.07
CA GLU A 274 54.55 73.33 76.11
C GLU A 274 56.01 73.05 76.50
N ARG A 275 56.95 73.62 75.72
CA ARG A 275 58.31 74.04 76.12
C ARG A 275 59.07 74.34 74.83
N PHE A 276 59.07 75.60 74.43
CA PHE A 276 60.25 76.43 74.10
C PHE A 276 59.80 77.80 73.63
#